data_AF-A0A7S0VW54-F1
#
_entry.id   AF-A0A7S0VW54-F1
#
_cell.length_a   1.000
_cell.length_b   1.000
_cell.length_c   1.000
_cell.angle_alpha   90.00
_cell.angle_beta   90.00
_cell.angle_gamma   90.00
#
_symmetry.space_group_name_H-M   'P 1'
#
loop_
_entity.id
_entity.type
_entity.pdbx_description
1 polymer ?
#
loop_
_entity_poly.entity_id
_entity_poly.type
_entity_poly.pdbx_seq_one_letter_code
_entity_poly.pdbx_strand_id
1 'polypeptide(L)'
;FEEAGIGFPTMRTSVLAAALVLALAVPSAAFAPPFVASSGRATLPSFSTSALSSSQIDRLLSPLSSAPPARHSPLRTVSKAVATAADATSGLGFKLPLAGDTLLQIKGFTPDACKTLGQETNKLVTSFRNAAAAAKDKEGEEEGSVSAGKPAIQDVFEYSWKEGACSLSLECNPNLFPNAFSAKVYVCFQDDAVKVASQVNLPDLIDQIKDFKARSAAP
;
A
#
# COMPACT_ATOMS: atom_id res chain seq x y z
N PHE A 1 11.07 1.85 -58.64
CA PHE A 1 10.77 0.50 -58.12
C PHE A 1 12.10 -0.22 -58.15
N GLU A 2 12.85 -0.13 -57.06
CA GLU A 2 14.13 -0.81 -56.90
C GLU A 2 14.27 -1.15 -55.42
N GLU A 3 14.43 -2.45 -55.16
CA GLU A 3 14.50 -3.07 -53.85
C GLU A 3 15.77 -2.68 -53.09
N ALA A 4 15.66 -2.51 -51.78
CA ALA A 4 16.78 -2.70 -50.86
C ALA A 4 16.30 -3.18 -49.49
N GLY A 5 16.28 -4.50 -49.32
CA GLY A 5 17.14 -5.17 -48.36
C GLY A 5 16.96 -4.87 -46.87
N ILE A 6 16.26 -5.77 -46.21
CA ILE A 6 16.11 -5.94 -44.76
C ILE A 6 17.47 -6.23 -44.10
N GLY A 7 17.84 -5.43 -43.09
CA GLY A 7 19.01 -5.66 -42.24
C GLY A 7 18.62 -5.86 -40.78
N PHE A 8 18.66 -7.12 -40.30
CA PHE A 8 18.61 -7.47 -38.88
C PHE A 8 20.02 -7.41 -38.27
N PRO A 9 20.22 -6.78 -37.10
CA PRO A 9 21.39 -7.03 -36.27
C PRO A 9 21.10 -8.07 -35.17
N THR A 10 21.53 -9.28 -35.45
CA THR A 10 22.34 -10.21 -34.64
C THR A 10 22.32 -10.07 -33.12
N MET A 11 21.78 -11.12 -32.46
CA MET A 11 21.99 -11.43 -31.05
C MET A 11 23.48 -11.64 -30.73
N ARG A 12 23.96 -11.04 -29.63
CA ARG A 12 25.18 -11.48 -28.94
C ARG A 12 24.81 -11.97 -27.54
N THR A 13 24.67 -13.28 -27.45
CA THR A 13 24.92 -14.09 -26.26
C THR A 13 26.36 -13.88 -25.79
N SER A 14 26.57 -13.60 -24.52
CA SER A 14 27.86 -13.83 -23.86
C SER A 14 27.62 -14.46 -22.50
N VAL A 15 28.01 -15.74 -22.41
CA VAL A 15 28.08 -16.57 -21.21
C VAL A 15 29.57 -16.74 -20.88
N LEU A 16 29.97 -16.46 -19.64
CA LEU A 16 31.18 -16.95 -18.92
C LEU A 16 31.20 -16.20 -17.57
N ALA A 17 30.80 -16.75 -16.42
CA ALA A 17 31.34 -17.89 -15.67
C ALA A 17 32.81 -17.71 -15.25
N ALA A 18 33.05 -17.31 -14.00
CA ALA A 18 34.20 -17.72 -13.20
C ALA A 18 33.94 -17.47 -11.71
N ALA A 19 34.05 -18.54 -10.94
CA ALA A 19 33.89 -18.61 -9.49
C ALA A 19 35.11 -18.01 -8.77
N LEU A 20 34.87 -17.36 -7.62
CA LEU A 20 35.88 -17.24 -6.58
C LEU A 20 35.27 -17.69 -5.25
N VAL A 21 35.72 -18.85 -4.81
CA VAL A 21 35.45 -19.47 -3.51
C VAL A 21 36.23 -18.68 -2.45
N LEU A 22 35.55 -18.13 -1.45
CA LEU A 22 36.19 -17.77 -0.18
C LEU A 22 35.45 -18.45 0.96
N ALA A 23 35.98 -19.61 1.35
CA ALA A 23 35.61 -20.29 2.58
C ALA A 23 36.39 -19.66 3.74
N LEU A 24 35.71 -18.98 4.65
CA LEU A 24 36.22 -18.76 6.01
C LEU A 24 35.20 -19.33 6.99
N ALA A 25 35.61 -20.44 7.59
CA ALA A 25 34.95 -21.12 8.68
C ALA A 25 34.95 -20.23 9.93
N VAL A 26 33.79 -20.10 10.58
CA VAL A 26 33.67 -19.59 11.94
C VAL A 26 33.00 -20.67 12.79
N PRO A 27 33.58 -21.03 13.95
CA PRO A 27 33.13 -22.18 14.74
C PRO A 27 31.81 -21.92 15.46
N SER A 28 30.95 -22.94 15.38
CA SER A 28 29.72 -23.14 16.11
C SER A 28 30.00 -23.30 17.61
N ALA A 29 29.52 -22.36 18.43
CA ALA A 29 29.46 -22.51 19.88
C ALA A 29 28.01 -22.71 20.30
N ALA A 30 27.76 -23.88 20.87
CA ALA A 30 26.49 -24.33 21.40
C ALA A 30 26.02 -23.44 22.56
N PHE A 31 24.77 -22.99 22.48
CA PHE A 31 24.04 -22.47 23.64
C PHE A 31 22.64 -23.06 23.65
N ALA A 32 22.46 -24.08 24.47
CA ALA A 32 21.17 -24.70 24.76
C ALA A 32 20.51 -23.97 25.93
N PRO A 33 19.24 -23.53 25.82
CA PRO A 33 18.43 -23.22 26.98
C PRO A 33 17.60 -24.46 27.41
N PRO A 34 17.41 -24.69 28.72
CA PRO A 34 16.54 -25.74 29.22
C PRO A 34 15.07 -25.33 29.05
N PHE A 35 14.34 -26.05 28.20
CA PHE A 35 12.89 -25.90 28.08
C PHE A 35 12.23 -26.69 29.22
N VAL A 36 11.69 -25.96 30.19
CA VAL A 36 10.84 -26.49 31.26
C VAL A 36 9.46 -26.81 30.67
N ALA A 37 9.13 -28.10 30.58
CA ALA A 37 7.80 -28.56 30.22
C ALA A 37 6.84 -28.34 31.41
N SER A 38 5.87 -27.45 31.23
CA SER A 38 4.71 -27.28 32.13
C SER A 38 3.45 -27.68 31.36
N SER A 39 2.98 -28.90 31.61
CA SER A 39 1.69 -29.40 31.15
C SER A 39 0.56 -28.82 31.98
N GLY A 40 0.04 -27.66 31.58
CA GLY A 40 -1.19 -27.08 32.09
C GLY A 40 -2.36 -27.35 31.13
N ARG A 41 -3.02 -28.51 31.30
CA ARG A 41 -4.24 -28.88 30.56
C ARG A 41 -5.42 -28.06 31.11
N ALA A 42 -5.72 -26.93 30.47
CA ALA A 42 -6.91 -26.13 30.77
C ALA A 42 -8.10 -26.63 29.93
N THR A 43 -9.09 -27.18 30.63
CA THR A 43 -10.39 -27.60 30.13
C THR A 43 -11.21 -26.38 29.69
N LEU A 44 -11.60 -26.30 28.43
CA LEU A 44 -12.54 -25.28 27.94
C LEU A 44 -13.99 -25.69 28.26
N PRO A 45 -14.84 -24.78 28.75
CA PRO A 45 -16.27 -25.03 28.87
C PRO A 45 -16.95 -24.97 27.49
N SER A 46 -17.78 -26.00 27.25
CA SER A 46 -18.75 -26.08 26.16
C SER A 46 -19.78 -24.96 26.31
N PHE A 47 -19.80 -24.03 25.36
CA PHE A 47 -20.90 -23.05 25.23
C PHE A 47 -21.94 -23.62 24.27
N SER A 48 -23.11 -23.91 24.84
CA SER A 48 -24.31 -24.33 24.13
C SER A 48 -24.88 -23.16 23.33
N THR A 49 -25.01 -23.31 22.02
CA THR A 49 -25.72 -22.37 21.14
C THR A 49 -27.19 -22.79 21.04
N SER A 50 -28.04 -22.16 21.84
CA SER A 50 -29.48 -22.27 21.72
C SER A 50 -29.96 -21.61 20.43
N ALA A 51 -30.59 -22.41 19.57
CA ALA A 51 -31.24 -21.97 18.34
C ALA A 51 -32.42 -21.03 18.65
N LEU A 52 -32.35 -19.81 18.10
CA LEU A 52 -33.48 -18.88 18.08
C LEU A 52 -34.28 -19.09 16.79
N SER A 53 -35.56 -19.39 17.01
CA SER A 53 -36.64 -19.59 16.06
C SER A 53 -36.84 -18.35 15.17
N SER A 54 -36.58 -18.49 13.88
CA SER A 54 -37.00 -17.53 12.84
C SER A 54 -38.39 -17.88 12.35
N SER A 55 -39.41 -17.39 13.03
CA SER A 55 -40.77 -17.31 12.51
C SER A 55 -41.36 -15.97 12.93
N GLN A 56 -41.28 -14.98 12.02
CA GLN A 56 -42.11 -13.77 11.94
C GLN A 56 -41.30 -12.64 11.29
N ILE A 57 -41.29 -12.54 9.95
CA ILE A 57 -41.43 -11.26 9.24
C ILE A 57 -42.06 -11.59 7.88
N ASP A 58 -43.37 -11.75 7.87
CA ASP A 58 -44.18 -11.74 6.66
C ASP A 58 -45.38 -10.85 6.97
N ARG A 59 -45.75 -9.97 6.03
CA ARG A 59 -46.63 -8.77 6.13
C ARG A 59 -45.81 -7.46 6.27
N LEU A 60 -45.87 -6.47 5.38
CA LEU A 60 -46.91 -6.07 4.43
C LEU A 60 -46.28 -5.42 3.19
N LEU A 61 -46.63 -5.95 2.01
CA LEU A 61 -46.56 -5.22 0.76
C LEU A 61 -47.51 -4.02 0.80
N SER A 62 -46.99 -2.83 0.46
CA SER A 62 -47.81 -1.68 0.10
C SER A 62 -47.68 -1.42 -1.42
N PRO A 63 -48.79 -1.23 -2.15
CA PRO A 63 -48.77 -1.01 -3.59
C PRO A 63 -48.36 0.41 -3.99
N LEU A 64 -47.75 0.47 -5.18
CA LEU A 64 -47.25 1.65 -5.88
C LEU A 64 -48.28 2.77 -5.99
N SER A 65 -47.90 3.98 -5.54
CA SER A 65 -48.55 5.23 -5.93
C SER A 65 -47.82 5.82 -7.15
N SER A 66 -48.49 5.74 -8.30
CA SER A 66 -48.11 6.40 -9.55
C SER A 66 -48.32 7.91 -9.43
N ALA A 67 -47.23 8.69 -9.59
CA ALA A 67 -47.28 10.14 -9.74
C ALA A 67 -46.53 10.57 -11.01
N PRO A 68 -47.06 11.50 -11.81
CA PRO A 68 -46.50 11.90 -13.11
C PRO A 68 -45.23 12.77 -12.99
N PRO A 69 -44.32 12.73 -13.98
CA PRO A 69 -43.08 13.49 -13.94
C PRO A 69 -43.31 14.98 -14.21
N ALA A 70 -43.07 15.79 -13.18
CA ALA A 70 -42.94 17.24 -13.34
C ALA A 70 -41.65 17.54 -14.12
N ARG A 71 -41.81 18.15 -15.31
CA ARG A 71 -40.74 18.73 -16.12
C ARG A 71 -40.11 19.90 -15.35
N HIS A 72 -38.89 19.72 -14.88
CA HIS A 72 -38.06 20.82 -14.38
C HIS A 72 -36.96 21.16 -15.37
N SER A 73 -36.98 22.42 -15.82
CA SER A 73 -35.99 23.08 -16.65
C SER A 73 -34.62 23.07 -15.97
N PRO A 74 -33.51 22.73 -16.67
CA PRO A 74 -32.18 22.94 -16.11
C PRO A 74 -31.86 24.44 -16.15
N LEU A 75 -32.11 25.12 -15.03
CA LEU A 75 -31.50 26.42 -14.74
C LEU A 75 -30.00 26.20 -14.61
N ARG A 76 -29.29 26.81 -15.56
CA ARG A 76 -27.85 26.86 -15.71
C ARG A 76 -27.26 27.62 -14.51
N THR A 77 -27.03 26.96 -13.38
CA THR A 77 -26.22 27.51 -12.30
C THR A 77 -24.75 27.37 -12.67
N VAL A 78 -24.20 28.47 -13.15
CA VAL A 78 -22.75 28.72 -13.23
C VAL A 78 -22.24 28.77 -11.80
N SER A 79 -21.90 27.61 -11.24
CA SER A 79 -21.12 27.55 -10.01
C SER A 79 -19.70 27.96 -10.35
N LYS A 80 -19.53 29.29 -10.27
CA LYS A 80 -18.33 30.04 -9.96
C LYS A 80 -17.30 29.16 -9.25
N ALA A 81 -16.33 28.68 -10.01
CA ALA A 81 -15.07 28.19 -9.47
C ALA A 81 -14.40 29.37 -8.76
N VAL A 82 -14.72 29.55 -7.48
CA VAL A 82 -13.82 30.18 -6.52
C VAL A 82 -12.68 29.19 -6.35
N ALA A 83 -11.78 29.19 -7.32
CA ALA A 83 -10.39 28.87 -7.07
C ALA A 83 -9.88 30.03 -6.21
N THR A 84 -9.98 29.88 -4.90
CA THR A 84 -9.15 30.64 -3.97
C THR A 84 -7.71 30.33 -4.32
N ALA A 85 -7.15 31.20 -5.15
CA ALA A 85 -5.73 31.43 -5.29
C ALA A 85 -5.21 31.91 -3.93
N ALA A 86 -4.99 30.97 -3.02
CA ALA A 86 -4.26 31.19 -1.80
C ALA A 86 -2.87 30.60 -1.98
N ASP A 87 -1.92 31.54 -2.07
CA ASP A 87 -0.51 31.36 -1.75
C ASP A 87 0.41 30.78 -2.85
N ALA A 88 0.74 31.62 -3.82
CA ALA A 88 1.82 31.39 -4.79
C ALA A 88 3.24 31.43 -4.17
N THR A 89 3.37 31.53 -2.84
CA THR A 89 4.65 31.47 -2.10
C THR A 89 4.81 30.16 -1.31
N SER A 90 3.87 29.21 -1.43
CA SER A 90 3.82 27.89 -0.76
C SER A 90 4.67 26.77 -1.41
N GLY A 91 5.64 27.11 -2.27
CA GLY A 91 6.08 26.25 -3.38
C GLY A 91 6.88 24.96 -3.10
N LEU A 92 7.53 24.82 -1.94
CA LEU A 92 8.53 23.75 -1.68
C LEU A 92 8.17 22.83 -0.51
N GLY A 93 6.87 22.62 -0.26
CA GLY A 93 6.40 21.65 0.74
C GLY A 93 6.09 20.29 0.14
N PHE A 94 6.42 19.21 0.85
CA PHE A 94 5.85 17.90 0.57
C PHE A 94 4.41 17.86 1.09
N LYS A 95 3.46 17.48 0.24
CA LYS A 95 2.03 17.52 0.53
C LYS A 95 1.50 16.09 0.61
N LEU A 96 0.63 15.82 1.57
CA LEU A 96 0.01 14.52 1.81
C LEU A 96 -1.49 14.73 2.06
N PRO A 97 -2.37 14.29 1.15
CA PRO A 97 -3.80 14.27 1.43
C PRO A 97 -4.07 13.19 2.48
N LEU A 98 -4.51 13.61 3.66
CA LEU A 98 -4.93 12.68 4.70
C LEU A 98 -6.40 12.32 4.49
N ALA A 99 -6.91 11.34 5.23
CA ALA A 99 -8.34 11.02 5.19
C ALA A 99 -9.22 12.26 5.47
N GLY A 100 -10.23 12.49 4.63
CA GLY A 100 -11.10 13.67 4.66
C GLY A 100 -10.56 14.83 3.81
N ASP A 101 -10.91 16.07 4.19
CA ASP A 101 -10.46 17.29 3.48
C ASP A 101 -9.17 17.87 4.08
N THR A 102 -8.39 17.07 4.81
CA THR A 102 -7.20 17.53 5.53
C THR A 102 -5.93 17.28 4.71
N LEU A 103 -5.10 18.31 4.56
CA LEU A 103 -3.82 18.22 3.86
C LEU A 103 -2.66 18.50 4.81
N LEU A 104 -1.76 17.53 4.94
CA LEU A 104 -0.50 17.72 5.66
C LEU A 104 0.54 18.30 4.71
N GLN A 105 1.13 19.44 5.06
CA GLN A 105 2.21 20.07 4.31
C GLN A 105 3.46 20.18 5.17
N ILE A 106 4.51 19.46 4.79
CA ILE A 106 5.80 19.45 5.48
C ILE A 106 6.72 20.46 4.80
N LYS A 107 7.02 21.56 5.49
CA LYS A 107 7.99 22.57 5.03
C LYS A 107 9.40 22.07 5.40
N GLY A 108 10.33 22.04 4.45
CA GLY A 108 11.70 21.58 4.67
C GLY A 108 11.98 20.11 4.34
N PHE A 109 11.03 19.40 3.72
CA PHE A 109 11.29 18.06 3.20
C PHE A 109 12.35 18.13 2.08
N THR A 110 13.39 17.30 2.17
CA THR A 110 14.54 17.40 1.25
C THR A 110 14.32 16.57 -0.03
N PRO A 111 14.89 17.00 -1.17
CA PRO A 111 14.80 16.23 -2.42
C PRO A 111 15.50 14.87 -2.33
N ASP A 112 16.51 14.74 -1.47
CA ASP A 112 17.20 13.47 -1.22
C ASP A 112 16.30 12.50 -0.46
N ALA A 113 15.64 12.96 0.61
CA ALA A 113 14.65 12.17 1.34
C ALA A 113 13.51 11.69 0.41
N CYS A 114 13.07 12.54 -0.53
CA CYS A 114 12.08 12.16 -1.53
C CYS A 114 12.56 11.03 -2.46
N LYS A 115 13.84 11.00 -2.84
CA LYS A 115 14.39 9.93 -3.68
C LYS A 115 14.38 8.60 -2.93
N THR A 116 14.84 8.60 -1.68
CA THR A 116 14.85 7.42 -0.80
C THR A 116 13.42 6.92 -0.57
N LEU A 117 12.49 7.82 -0.25
CA LEU A 117 11.08 7.49 -0.11
C LEU A 117 10.51 6.87 -1.40
N GLY A 118 10.83 7.44 -2.56
CA GLY A 118 10.40 6.89 -3.85
C GLY A 118 10.96 5.49 -4.12
N GLN A 119 12.20 5.22 -3.73
CA GLN A 119 12.81 3.89 -3.88
C GLN A 119 12.11 2.86 -2.98
N GLU A 120 11.90 3.18 -1.70
CA GLU A 120 11.20 2.29 -0.77
C GLU A 120 9.74 2.07 -1.21
N THR A 121 9.08 3.12 -1.71
CA THR A 121 7.71 3.01 -2.25
C THR A 121 7.66 2.08 -3.47
N ASN A 122 8.66 2.12 -4.35
CA ASN A 122 8.74 1.19 -5.49
C ASN A 122 8.97 -0.27 -5.06
N LYS A 123 9.77 -0.49 -4.00
CA LYS A 123 9.92 -1.82 -3.39
C LYS A 123 8.58 -2.32 -2.84
N LEU A 124 7.84 -1.45 -2.15
CA LEU A 124 6.49 -1.76 -1.65
C LEU A 124 5.52 -2.13 -2.77
N VAL A 125 5.49 -1.37 -3.88
CA VAL A 125 4.64 -1.73 -5.03
C VAL A 125 5.03 -3.08 -5.63
N THR A 126 6.33 -3.42 -5.62
CA THR A 126 6.82 -4.73 -6.08
C THR A 126 6.41 -5.85 -5.14
N SER A 127 6.45 -5.63 -3.81
CA SER A 127 6.00 -6.64 -2.83
C SER A 127 4.51 -6.95 -2.99
N PHE A 128 3.67 -5.96 -3.28
CA PHE A 128 2.26 -6.20 -3.63
C PHE A 128 2.08 -7.08 -4.87
N ARG A 129 2.92 -6.92 -5.91
CA ARG A 129 2.85 -7.76 -7.11
C ARG A 129 3.24 -9.20 -6.79
N ASN A 130 4.27 -9.40 -5.97
CA ASN A 130 4.70 -10.72 -5.54
C ASN A 130 3.64 -11.43 -4.68
N ALA A 131 3.00 -10.69 -3.76
CA ALA A 131 1.89 -11.19 -2.96
C ALA A 131 0.69 -11.60 -3.83
N ALA A 132 0.35 -10.80 -4.84
CA ALA A 132 -0.74 -11.09 -5.75
C ALA A 132 -0.46 -12.30 -6.66
N ALA A 133 0.79 -12.49 -7.11
CA ALA A 133 1.19 -13.66 -7.88
C ALA A 133 1.04 -14.94 -7.05
N ALA A 134 1.55 -14.94 -5.82
CA ALA A 134 1.46 -16.09 -4.90
C ALA A 134 0.01 -16.45 -4.51
N ALA A 135 -0.94 -15.54 -4.66
CA ALA A 135 -2.35 -15.81 -4.39
C ALA A 135 -3.06 -16.52 -5.55
N LYS A 136 -2.64 -16.27 -6.81
CA LYS A 136 -3.29 -16.83 -8.01
C LYS A 136 -3.00 -18.31 -8.25
N ASP A 137 -1.85 -18.79 -7.79
CA ASP A 137 -1.47 -20.20 -7.90
C ASP A 137 -2.37 -21.14 -7.06
N LYS A 138 -3.34 -20.61 -6.30
CA LYS A 138 -4.29 -21.37 -5.48
C LYS A 138 -5.61 -21.73 -6.16
N GLU A 139 -6.00 -21.06 -7.24
CA GLU A 139 -7.33 -21.26 -7.86
C GLU A 139 -7.36 -22.38 -8.92
N GLY A 140 -6.24 -23.08 -9.14
CA GLY A 140 -6.09 -24.08 -10.22
C GLY A 140 -5.84 -25.53 -9.81
N GLU A 141 -5.71 -25.85 -8.51
CA GLU A 141 -5.45 -27.24 -8.08
C GLU A 141 -6.67 -27.88 -7.42
N GLU A 142 -7.27 -28.81 -8.17
CA GLU A 142 -8.16 -29.86 -7.69
C GLU A 142 -7.58 -30.60 -6.47
N GLU A 143 -8.48 -31.12 -5.65
CA GLU A 143 -8.25 -31.99 -4.49
C GLU A 143 -7.25 -33.11 -4.79
N GLY A 144 -5.95 -32.91 -4.56
CA GLY A 144 -5.04 -34.01 -4.86
C GLY A 144 -3.53 -33.85 -4.71
N SER A 145 -2.96 -32.88 -4.01
CA SER A 145 -1.57 -33.05 -3.55
C SER A 145 -1.20 -32.13 -2.38
N VAL A 146 -0.64 -32.73 -1.33
CA VAL A 146 -0.26 -32.06 -0.08
C VAL A 146 1.13 -31.44 -0.25
N SER A 147 1.20 -30.29 -0.92
CA SER A 147 2.29 -29.32 -0.70
C SER A 147 1.78 -27.89 -0.94
N ALA A 148 0.76 -27.51 -0.16
CA ALA A 148 0.21 -26.17 -0.08
C ALA A 148 1.28 -25.17 0.40
N GLY A 149 2.01 -24.57 -0.54
CA GLY A 149 2.92 -23.46 -0.27
C GLY A 149 2.13 -22.28 0.33
N LYS A 150 2.42 -21.91 1.57
CA LYS A 150 1.86 -20.69 2.17
C LYS A 150 2.25 -19.49 1.29
N PRO A 151 1.34 -18.52 1.06
CA PRO A 151 1.68 -17.31 0.33
C PRO A 151 2.89 -16.67 1.01
N ALA A 152 3.89 -16.32 0.20
CA ALA A 152 5.11 -15.72 0.70
C ALA A 152 4.76 -14.42 1.44
N ILE A 153 4.90 -14.44 2.76
CA ILE A 153 4.69 -13.27 3.61
C ILE A 153 5.68 -12.21 3.16
N GLN A 154 5.17 -11.04 2.77
CA GLN A 154 5.97 -9.91 2.37
C GLN A 154 6.37 -9.10 3.59
N ASP A 155 7.56 -8.51 3.56
CA ASP A 155 8.04 -7.65 4.64
C ASP A 155 7.19 -6.38 4.78
N VAL A 156 7.09 -5.88 6.01
CA VAL A 156 6.42 -4.62 6.31
C VAL A 156 7.28 -3.48 5.78
N PHE A 157 6.66 -2.54 5.07
CA PHE A 157 7.31 -1.31 4.64
C PHE A 157 7.33 -0.33 5.82
N GLU A 158 8.53 0.17 6.13
CA GLU A 158 8.77 1.20 7.12
C GLU A 158 9.74 2.24 6.54
N TYR A 159 9.34 3.50 6.60
CA TYR A 159 10.18 4.62 6.20
C TYR A 159 10.14 5.67 7.31
N SER A 160 11.32 6.14 7.72
CA SER A 160 11.46 7.20 8.71
C SER A 160 12.38 8.30 8.20
N TRP A 161 11.92 9.54 8.33
CA TRP A 161 12.69 10.75 8.05
C TRP A 161 12.68 11.65 9.29
N LYS A 162 13.80 12.31 9.55
CA LYS A 162 13.95 13.25 10.67
C LYS A 162 14.84 14.41 10.26
N GLU A 163 14.38 15.63 10.51
CA GLU A 163 15.10 16.87 10.26
C GLU A 163 14.83 17.84 11.42
N GLY A 164 15.84 18.10 12.25
CA GLY A 164 15.68 18.90 13.46
C GLY A 164 14.62 18.32 14.40
N ALA A 165 13.58 19.11 14.68
CA ALA A 165 12.44 18.76 15.52
C ALA A 165 11.34 17.99 14.77
N CYS A 166 11.35 18.01 13.43
CA CYS A 166 10.33 17.36 12.62
C CYS A 166 10.72 15.90 12.33
N SER A 167 9.77 14.98 12.46
CA SER A 167 9.90 13.60 12.01
C SER A 167 8.66 13.13 11.24
N LEU A 168 8.90 12.30 10.24
CA LEU A 168 7.87 11.64 9.43
C LEU A 168 8.15 10.14 9.44
N SER A 169 7.17 9.36 9.87
CA SER A 169 7.18 7.89 9.79
C SER A 169 6.03 7.43 8.90
N LEU A 170 6.33 6.51 7.99
CA LEU A 170 5.38 5.88 7.08
C LEU A 170 5.47 4.38 7.25
N GLU A 171 4.33 3.72 7.46
CA GLU A 171 4.26 2.28 7.66
C GLU A 171 3.16 1.67 6.79
N CYS A 172 3.44 0.53 6.17
CA CYS A 172 2.45 -0.21 5.39
C CYS A 172 2.71 -1.71 5.45
N ASN A 173 1.68 -2.49 5.79
CA ASN A 173 1.74 -3.95 5.74
C ASN A 173 1.08 -4.48 4.45
N PRO A 174 1.86 -4.93 3.45
CA PRO A 174 1.32 -5.40 2.17
C PRO A 174 0.46 -6.66 2.29
N ASN A 175 0.59 -7.45 3.37
CA ASN A 175 -0.17 -8.68 3.56
C ASN A 175 -1.65 -8.43 3.94
N LEU A 176 -2.01 -7.20 4.34
CA LEU A 176 -3.37 -6.85 4.76
C LEU A 176 -4.26 -6.39 3.60
N PHE A 177 -3.69 -6.13 2.42
CA PHE A 177 -4.44 -5.59 1.29
C PHE A 177 -4.30 -6.50 0.06
N PRO A 178 -5.40 -6.74 -0.68
CA PRO A 178 -5.37 -7.62 -1.85
C PRO A 178 -4.60 -7.01 -3.04
N ASN A 179 -4.49 -5.67 -3.08
CA ASN A 179 -3.79 -4.95 -4.13
C ASN A 179 -3.25 -3.60 -3.63
N ALA A 180 -2.24 -3.08 -4.33
CA ALA A 180 -1.60 -1.79 -4.03
C ALA A 180 -2.55 -0.58 -4.14
N PHE A 181 -3.59 -0.64 -4.98
CA PHE A 181 -4.54 0.46 -5.16
C PHE A 181 -5.50 0.65 -3.98
N SER A 182 -5.74 -0.44 -3.23
CA SER A 182 -6.54 -0.45 -2.00
C SER A 182 -5.70 -0.29 -0.72
N ALA A 183 -4.39 -0.20 -0.86
CA ALA A 183 -3.47 -0.17 0.27
C ALA A 183 -3.50 1.19 0.99
N LYS A 184 -3.50 1.13 2.32
CA LYS A 184 -3.38 2.30 3.18
C LYS A 184 -2.00 2.33 3.83
N VAL A 185 -1.37 3.50 3.77
CA VAL A 185 -0.12 3.81 4.44
C VAL A 185 -0.45 4.60 5.70
N TYR A 186 0.00 4.13 6.84
CA TYR A 186 -0.07 4.86 8.10
C TYR A 186 0.99 5.94 8.09
N VAL A 187 0.58 7.18 8.34
CA VAL A 187 1.43 8.36 8.34
C VAL A 187 1.44 8.90 9.75
N CYS A 188 2.63 9.04 10.33
CA CYS A 188 2.84 9.74 11.59
C CYS A 188 3.82 10.87 11.35
N PHE A 189 3.35 12.11 11.43
CA PHE A 189 4.19 13.30 11.45
C PHE A 189 4.23 13.86 12.86
N GLN A 190 5.42 14.18 13.33
CA GLN A 190 5.63 14.79 14.64
C GLN A 190 6.54 16.00 14.49
N ASP A 191 6.16 17.06 15.17
CA ASP A 191 6.95 18.28 15.38
C ASP A 191 6.92 18.61 16.88
N ASP A 192 7.64 19.65 17.31
CA ASP A 192 7.75 20.01 18.74
C ASP A 192 6.39 20.26 19.41
N ALA A 193 5.42 20.79 18.66
CA ALA A 193 4.12 21.18 19.18
C ALA A 193 2.98 20.22 18.82
N VAL A 194 3.12 19.44 17.74
CA VAL A 194 2.00 18.71 17.14
C VAL A 194 2.43 17.32 16.70
N LYS A 195 1.58 16.32 16.99
CA LYS A 195 1.65 14.98 16.44
C LYS A 195 0.40 14.69 15.62
N VAL A 196 0.58 14.42 14.34
CA VAL A 196 -0.48 14.03 13.41
C VAL A 196 -0.29 12.56 13.03
N ALA A 197 -1.26 11.72 13.36
CA ALA A 197 -1.30 10.33 12.91
C ALA A 197 -2.55 10.13 12.06
N SER A 198 -2.39 9.62 10.84
CA SER A 198 -3.50 9.39 9.91
C SER A 198 -3.16 8.29 8.90
N GLN A 199 -4.05 8.09 7.94
CA GLN A 199 -3.89 7.15 6.83
C GLN A 199 -3.97 7.90 5.51
N VAL A 200 -3.14 7.50 4.55
CA VAL A 200 -3.20 7.94 3.15
C VAL A 200 -3.28 6.71 2.25
N ASN A 201 -3.95 6.83 1.10
CA ASN A 201 -3.91 5.75 0.13
C ASN A 201 -2.53 5.72 -0.56
N LEU A 202 -2.00 4.53 -0.82
CA LEU A 202 -0.72 4.37 -1.48
C LEU A 202 -0.64 5.06 -2.87
N PRO A 203 -1.69 5.03 -3.73
CA PRO A 203 -1.68 5.77 -4.98
C PRO A 203 -1.49 7.27 -4.80
N ASP A 204 -2.19 7.87 -3.83
CA ASP A 204 -2.10 9.30 -3.55
C ASP A 204 -0.68 9.66 -3.07
N LEU A 205 -0.07 8.83 -2.22
CA LEU A 205 1.32 9.00 -1.78
C LEU A 205 2.29 8.97 -2.98
N ILE A 206 2.13 8.00 -3.89
CA ILE A 206 2.97 7.86 -5.08
C ILE A 206 2.88 9.12 -5.95
N ASP A 207 1.68 9.66 -6.15
CA ASP A 207 1.49 10.85 -6.96
C ASP A 207 2.09 12.08 -6.29
N GLN A 208 1.96 12.22 -4.97
CA GLN A 208 2.61 13.30 -4.22
C GLN A 208 4.15 13.23 -4.27
N ILE A 209 4.74 12.03 -4.27
CA ILE A 209 6.20 11.84 -4.45
C ILE A 209 6.63 12.30 -5.84
N LYS A 210 5.89 11.91 -6.90
CA LYS A 210 6.19 12.34 -8.27
C LYS A 210 6.09 13.86 -8.41
N ASP A 211 5.02 14.42 -7.88
CA ASP A 211 4.73 15.85 -7.91
C ASP A 211 5.79 16.66 -7.18
N PHE A 212 6.20 16.22 -5.98
CA PHE A 212 7.27 16.87 -5.22
C PHE A 212 8.61 16.76 -5.95
N LYS A 213 8.95 15.58 -6.47
CA LYS A 213 10.16 15.38 -7.27
C LYS A 213 10.22 16.32 -8.46
N ALA A 214 9.11 16.46 -9.20
CA ALA A 214 9.01 17.38 -10.34
C ALA A 214 9.20 18.85 -9.93
N ARG A 215 8.56 19.29 -8.83
CA ARG A 215 8.72 20.67 -8.31
C ARG A 215 10.13 20.95 -7.79
N SER A 216 10.74 19.98 -7.11
CA SER A 216 12.09 20.12 -6.52
C SER A 216 13.21 20.15 -7.56
N ALA A 217 12.94 19.72 -8.80
CA ALA A 217 13.88 19.70 -9.91
C ALA A 217 13.77 20.93 -10.84
N ALA A 218 12.78 21.81 -10.62
CA ALA A 218 12.64 23.04 -11.39
C ALA A 218 13.72 24.06 -10.96
N PRO A 219 14.45 24.67 -11.91
CA PRO A 219 15.50 25.65 -11.64
C PRO A 219 14.98 26.98 -11.09
#